data_AF-A0A1G6TA38-F1
#
_entry.id   AF-A0A1G6TA38-F1
#
_cell.length_a   1.000
_cell.length_b   1.000
_cell.length_c   1.000
_cell.angle_alpha   90.00
_cell.angle_beta   90.00
_cell.angle_gamma   90.00
#
_symmetry.space_group_name_H-M   'P 1'
#
loop_
_entity.id
_entity.type
_entity.pdbx_description
1 polymer ?
#
loop_
_entity_poly.entity_id
_entity_poly.type
_entity_poly.pdbx_seq_one_letter_code
_entity_poly.pdbx_strand_id
1 'polypeptide(L)'
;MLVLAVAGLVWSIRTLYVVGQDRRWSWWILPVPLAVVGVLAIDFLLPPPTFDEMRPQFEQTAHDLLASPELSRANLEIGPFDILYASKGDNGTVYFVDAPYFASSTSIGWAYSPNGKPAGFDDFSSTHIGGPWYKFTAVWRT
;
A
#
# COMPACT_ATOMS: atom_id res chain seq x y z
N MET A 1 -1.93 -16.07 6.31
CA MET A 1 -1.01 -15.39 7.26
C MET A 1 -1.10 -15.92 8.69
N LEU A 2 -2.29 -16.08 9.28
CA LEU A 2 -2.45 -16.58 10.66
C LEU A 2 -1.91 -18.00 10.89
N VAL A 3 -2.06 -18.90 9.91
CA VAL A 3 -1.57 -20.29 10.01
C VAL A 3 -0.04 -20.37 10.06
N LEU A 4 0.67 -19.51 9.30
CA LEU A 4 2.13 -19.43 9.34
C LEU A 4 2.62 -18.84 10.66
N ALA A 5 1.92 -17.84 11.20
CA ALA A 5 2.23 -17.26 12.50
C ALA A 5 2.08 -18.29 13.63
N VAL A 6 0.98 -19.06 13.62
CA VAL A 6 0.75 -20.12 14.62
C VAL A 6 1.75 -21.26 14.45
N ALA A 7 2.04 -21.68 13.22
CA ALA A 7 3.03 -22.72 12.95
C ALA A 7 4.45 -22.30 13.38
N GLY A 8 4.83 -21.04 13.11
CA GLY A 8 6.07 -20.45 13.58
C GLY A 8 6.15 -20.42 15.11
N LEU A 9 5.09 -20.00 15.79
CA LEU A 9 5.03 -19.96 17.25
C LEU A 9 5.17 -21.35 17.88
N VAL A 10 4.44 -22.34 17.37
CA VAL A 10 4.49 -23.74 17.84
C VAL A 10 5.88 -24.33 17.61
N TRP A 11 6.49 -24.05 16.45
CA TRP A 11 7.85 -24.52 16.14
C TRP A 11 8.90 -23.87 17.04
N SER A 12 8.79 -22.56 17.28
CA SER A 12 9.66 -21.84 18.22
C SER A 12 9.55 -22.40 19.63
N ILE A 13 8.34 -22.63 20.16
CA ILE A 13 8.14 -23.19 21.50
C ILE A 13 8.74 -24.60 21.62
N ARG A 14 8.54 -25.45 20.59
CA ARG A 14 9.05 -26.83 20.59
C ARG A 14 10.57 -26.88 20.56
N THR A 15 11.19 -26.05 19.72
CA THR A 15 12.65 -25.93 19.66
C THR A 15 13.22 -25.38 20.97
N LEU A 16 12.53 -24.43 21.60
CA LEU A 16 12.92 -23.86 22.90
C LEU A 16 12.90 -24.91 24.02
N TYR A 17 11.92 -25.83 23.99
CA TYR A 17 11.84 -26.96 24.92
C TYR A 17 12.94 -27.99 24.71
N VAL A 18 13.22 -28.37 23.46
CA VAL A 18 14.25 -29.38 23.12
C VAL A 18 15.65 -28.86 23.42
N VAL A 19 15.90 -27.56 23.21
CA VAL A 19 17.19 -26.91 23.47
C VAL A 19 17.37 -26.55 24.95
N GLY A 20 16.27 -26.39 25.72
CA GLY A 20 16.31 -26.13 27.16
C GLY A 20 16.81 -27.29 28.03
N GLN A 21 17.05 -28.47 27.45
CA GLN A 21 17.55 -29.64 28.18
C GLN A 21 19.07 -29.57 28.44
N ASP A 22 19.83 -28.80 27.65
CA ASP A 22 21.27 -28.54 27.86
C ASP A 22 21.49 -27.24 28.65
N ARG A 23 21.31 -27.36 29.97
CA ARG A 23 21.21 -26.31 30.98
C ARG A 23 22.48 -25.48 31.25
N ARG A 24 23.50 -25.49 30.37
CA ARG A 24 24.82 -24.88 30.68
C ARG A 24 25.35 -23.82 29.72
N TRP A 25 24.61 -23.45 28.67
CA TRP A 25 25.11 -22.41 27.74
C TRP A 25 23.99 -21.58 27.10
N SER A 26 23.10 -21.01 27.92
CA SER A 26 21.88 -20.33 27.44
C SER A 26 21.69 -18.94 28.05
N TRP A 27 22.75 -18.13 28.07
CA TRP A 27 22.64 -16.68 28.26
C TRP A 27 22.71 -15.89 26.94
N TRP A 28 23.03 -16.54 25.83
CA TRP A 28 23.10 -15.93 24.50
C TRP A 28 21.84 -16.10 23.64
N ILE A 29 20.88 -16.95 24.05
CA ILE A 29 19.69 -17.29 23.26
C ILE A 29 18.45 -16.45 23.65
N LEU A 30 18.51 -15.76 24.80
CA LEU A 30 17.44 -14.89 25.29
C LEU A 30 17.17 -13.60 24.46
N PRO A 31 18.15 -12.96 23.77
CA PRO A 31 17.90 -11.69 23.10
C PRO A 31 17.18 -11.84 21.75
N VAL A 32 17.23 -13.01 21.12
CA VAL A 32 16.69 -13.21 19.76
C VAL A 32 15.16 -13.15 19.70
N PRO A 33 14.40 -13.82 20.58
CA PRO A 33 12.93 -13.72 20.58
C PRO A 33 12.44 -12.31 20.91
N LEU A 34 13.14 -11.61 21.81
CA LEU A 34 12.84 -10.23 22.17
C LEU A 34 13.09 -9.25 21.01
N ALA A 35 14.14 -9.48 20.22
CA ALA A 35 14.41 -8.67 19.03
C ALA A 35 13.31 -8.84 17.98
N VAL A 36 12.84 -10.07 17.73
CA VAL A 36 11.75 -10.33 16.76
C VAL A 36 10.44 -9.70 17.21
N VAL A 37 10.07 -9.83 18.49
CA VAL A 37 8.88 -9.17 19.05
C VAL A 37 9.02 -7.66 19.00
N GLY A 38 10.22 -7.12 19.28
CA GLY A 38 10.51 -5.69 19.19
C GLY A 38 10.33 -5.14 17.78
N VAL A 39 10.86 -5.82 16.76
CA VAL A 39 10.71 -5.41 15.35
C VAL A 39 9.24 -5.45 14.92
N LEU A 40 8.52 -6.53 15.23
CA LEU A 40 7.09 -6.64 14.92
C LEU A 40 6.23 -5.60 15.63
N ALA A 41 6.57 -5.23 16.87
CA ALA A 41 5.88 -4.19 17.60
C ALA A 41 6.10 -2.81 16.95
N ILE A 42 7.32 -2.53 16.49
CA ILE A 42 7.65 -1.26 15.81
C ILE A 42 6.87 -1.14 14.49
N ASP A 43 6.79 -2.22 13.69
CA ASP A 43 5.98 -2.23 12.46
C ASP A 43 4.49 -1.99 12.74
N PHE A 44 3.97 -2.47 13.87
CA PHE A 44 2.58 -2.22 14.29
C PHE A 44 2.33 -0.81 14.86
N LEU A 45 3.37 -0.18 15.41
CA LEU A 45 3.30 1.13 16.07
C LEU A 45 3.38 2.28 15.07
N LEU A 46 4.00 2.06 13.91
CA LEU A 46 4.10 3.08 12.88
C LEU A 46 2.79 3.15 12.08
N PRO A 47 2.14 4.33 12.00
CA PRO A 47 0.98 4.49 11.14
C PRO A 47 1.38 4.20 9.68
N PRO A 48 0.51 3.55 8.88
CA PRO A 48 0.79 3.32 7.48
C PRO A 48 1.05 4.66 6.78
N PRO A 49 2.02 4.73 5.86
CA PRO A 49 2.38 6.01 5.27
C PRO A 49 1.20 6.60 4.50
N THR A 50 1.04 7.91 4.65
CA THR A 50 -0.09 8.63 4.07
C THR A 50 0.18 8.99 2.61
N PHE A 51 -0.87 9.38 1.88
CA PHE A 51 -0.72 9.85 0.50
C PHE A 51 0.30 10.97 0.39
N ASP A 52 0.33 11.92 1.34
CA ASP A 52 1.26 13.06 1.30
C ASP A 52 2.73 12.64 1.40
N GLU A 53 3.04 11.60 2.17
CA GLU A 53 4.40 11.04 2.28
C GLU A 53 4.82 10.31 1.01
N MET A 54 3.87 9.63 0.38
CA MET A 54 4.08 8.87 -0.86
C MET A 54 3.88 9.70 -2.14
N ARG A 55 3.44 10.95 -2.01
CA ARG A 55 3.15 11.87 -3.12
C ARG A 55 4.29 11.96 -4.14
N PRO A 56 5.57 12.01 -3.75
CA PRO A 56 6.68 12.01 -4.72
C PRO A 56 6.71 10.76 -5.61
N GLN A 57 6.40 9.58 -5.07
CA GLN A 57 6.36 8.34 -5.87
C GLN A 57 5.15 8.29 -6.80
N PHE A 58 4.01 8.81 -6.37
CA PHE A 58 2.84 8.99 -7.23
C PHE A 58 3.15 9.97 -8.37
N GLU A 59 3.83 11.08 -8.09
CA GLU A 59 4.25 12.06 -9.10
C GLU A 59 5.22 11.45 -10.11
N GLN A 60 6.24 10.73 -9.62
CA GLN A 60 7.17 10.03 -10.49
C GLN A 60 6.45 9.03 -11.41
N THR A 61 5.55 8.22 -10.85
CA THR A 61 4.77 7.26 -11.64
C THR A 61 3.87 7.95 -12.68
N ALA A 62 3.26 9.09 -12.32
CA ALA A 62 2.45 9.87 -13.23
C ALA A 62 3.29 10.41 -14.40
N HIS A 63 4.46 10.96 -14.11
CA HIS A 63 5.39 11.47 -15.11
C HIS A 63 5.91 10.35 -16.02
N ASP A 64 6.27 9.20 -15.46
CA ASP A 64 6.73 8.04 -16.23
C ASP A 64 5.63 7.52 -17.16
N LEU A 65 4.37 7.48 -16.71
CA LEU A 65 3.24 7.09 -17.55
C LEU A 65 2.92 8.13 -18.64
N LEU A 66 3.06 9.43 -18.32
CA LEU A 66 2.92 10.52 -19.29
C LEU A 66 4.01 10.49 -20.37
N ALA A 67 5.24 10.11 -20.00
CA ALA A 67 6.35 9.94 -20.94
C ALA A 67 6.27 8.65 -21.76
N SER A 68 5.62 7.61 -21.23
CA SER A 68 5.40 6.34 -21.91
C SER A 68 4.35 6.46 -23.03
N PRO A 69 4.43 5.69 -24.13
CA PRO A 69 3.33 5.58 -25.10
C PRO A 69 2.12 4.82 -24.56
N GLU A 70 2.26 4.06 -23.47
CA GLU A 70 1.19 3.23 -22.90
C GLU A 70 0.06 4.08 -22.30
N LEU A 71 -1.20 3.82 -22.64
CA LEU A 71 -2.35 4.58 -22.10
C LEU A 71 -2.66 4.25 -20.63
N SER A 72 -2.28 3.06 -20.18
CA SER A 72 -2.51 2.60 -18.81
C SER A 72 -1.44 1.61 -18.39
N ARG A 73 -1.22 1.52 -17.08
CA ARG A 73 -0.28 0.59 -16.45
C ARG A 73 -0.95 -0.05 -15.24
N ALA A 74 -0.98 -1.38 -15.23
CA ALA A 74 -1.47 -2.18 -14.10
C ALA A 74 -0.29 -2.71 -13.25
N ASN A 75 -0.59 -3.32 -12.10
CA ASN A 75 0.39 -3.88 -11.16
C ASN A 75 1.40 -2.84 -10.65
N LEU A 76 0.89 -1.71 -10.18
CA LEU A 76 1.72 -0.64 -9.62
C LEU A 76 1.86 -0.83 -8.12
N GLU A 77 3.09 -1.06 -7.66
CA GLU A 77 3.41 -1.07 -6.23
C GLU A 77 3.87 0.33 -5.82
N ILE A 78 3.02 1.06 -5.08
CA ILE A 78 3.35 2.39 -4.55
C ILE A 78 3.27 2.35 -3.03
N GLY A 79 4.36 1.93 -2.38
CA GLY A 79 4.42 1.75 -0.93
C GLY A 79 3.35 0.76 -0.44
N PRO A 80 2.55 1.11 0.60
CA PRO A 80 1.48 0.24 1.08
C PRO A 80 0.18 0.34 0.26
N PHE A 81 0.13 1.20 -0.77
CA PHE A 81 -1.07 1.41 -1.57
C PHE A 81 -1.19 0.33 -2.62
N ASP A 82 -2.33 -0.34 -2.65
CA ASP A 82 -2.64 -1.40 -3.61
C ASP A 82 -3.34 -0.76 -4.83
N ILE A 83 -2.55 -0.25 -5.77
CA ILE A 83 -3.09 0.44 -6.95
C ILE A 83 -3.39 -0.57 -8.05
N LEU A 84 -4.68 -0.73 -8.37
CA LEU A 84 -5.15 -1.64 -9.40
C LEU A 84 -4.56 -1.28 -10.78
N TYR A 85 -4.66 -0.01 -11.14
CA TYR A 85 -4.02 0.54 -12.33
C TYR A 85 -3.90 2.06 -12.25
N ALA A 86 -2.97 2.60 -13.04
CA ALA A 86 -2.94 4.00 -13.42
C ALA A 86 -3.28 4.16 -14.90
N SER A 87 -4.07 5.17 -15.26
CA SER A 87 -4.41 5.47 -16.64
C SER A 87 -4.23 6.95 -16.96
N LYS A 88 -3.84 7.23 -18.20
CA LYS A 88 -3.86 8.58 -18.75
C LYS A 88 -5.29 8.98 -19.09
N GLY A 89 -5.65 10.18 -18.67
CA GLY A 89 -6.81 10.90 -19.13
C GLY A 89 -6.42 12.07 -20.02
N ASP A 90 -7.44 12.85 -20.37
CA ASP A 90 -7.26 14.05 -21.18
C ASP A 90 -6.49 15.14 -20.41
N ASN A 91 -5.95 16.09 -21.17
CA ASN A 91 -5.22 17.25 -20.64
C ASN A 91 -4.05 16.88 -19.72
N GLY A 92 -3.38 15.75 -19.97
CA GLY A 92 -2.24 15.31 -19.15
C GLY A 92 -2.62 14.85 -17.76
N THR A 93 -3.88 14.48 -17.54
CA THR A 93 -4.35 13.93 -16.27
C THR A 93 -3.93 12.47 -16.14
N VAL A 94 -3.54 12.03 -14.94
CA VAL A 94 -3.30 10.62 -14.64
C VAL A 94 -4.19 10.19 -13.48
N TYR A 95 -4.98 9.14 -13.68
CA TYR A 95 -5.86 8.55 -12.69
C TYR A 95 -5.20 7.31 -12.09
N PHE A 96 -5.06 7.28 -10.77
CA PHE A 96 -4.64 6.12 -9.99
C PHE A 96 -5.88 5.55 -9.31
N VAL A 97 -6.26 4.32 -9.68
CA VAL A 97 -7.43 3.64 -9.11
C VAL A 97 -6.95 2.68 -8.04
N ASP A 98 -7.41 2.90 -6.81
CA ASP A 98 -7.13 2.03 -5.68
C ASP A 98 -7.89 0.70 -5.85
N ALA A 99 -7.26 -0.39 -5.43
CA ALA A 99 -7.88 -1.70 -5.47
C ALA A 99 -9.09 -1.72 -4.53
N PRO A 100 -10.25 -2.21 -4.99
CA PRO A 100 -11.44 -2.22 -4.16
C PRO A 100 -11.27 -3.22 -3.02
N TYR A 101 -11.34 -2.76 -1.77
CA TYR A 101 -11.28 -3.62 -0.58
C TYR A 101 -12.43 -4.65 -0.49
N PHE A 102 -13.56 -4.37 -1.16
CA PHE A 102 -14.75 -5.23 -1.21
C PHE A 102 -15.34 -5.23 -2.63
N ALA A 103 -16.30 -6.10 -2.93
CA ALA A 103 -17.05 -6.10 -4.20
C ALA A 103 -17.99 -4.89 -4.34
N SER A 104 -17.50 -3.68 -4.07
CA SER A 104 -18.19 -2.40 -4.25
C SER A 104 -18.02 -1.93 -5.68
N SER A 105 -19.08 -1.39 -6.27
CA SER A 105 -19.03 -0.65 -7.53
C SER A 105 -18.44 0.75 -7.39
N THR A 106 -17.89 1.09 -6.22
CA THR A 106 -17.24 2.37 -5.96
C THR A 106 -15.73 2.22 -6.09
N SER A 107 -15.16 2.97 -7.02
CA SER A 107 -13.72 3.14 -7.16
C SER A 107 -13.29 4.41 -6.43
N ILE A 108 -12.29 4.30 -5.56
CA ILE A 108 -11.66 5.43 -4.88
C ILE A 108 -10.25 5.55 -5.45
N GLY A 109 -9.72 6.76 -5.53
CA GLY A 109 -8.37 6.93 -6.04
C GLY A 109 -7.88 8.36 -5.99
N TRP A 110 -6.77 8.58 -6.68
CA TRP A 110 -6.09 9.87 -6.79
C TRP A 110 -5.90 10.25 -8.25
N ALA A 111 -6.08 11.52 -8.56
CA ALA A 111 -5.89 12.06 -9.89
C ALA A 111 -4.83 13.16 -9.84
N TYR A 112 -3.78 12.99 -10.64
CA TYR A 112 -2.83 14.05 -10.97
C TYR A 112 -3.42 14.86 -12.12
N SER A 113 -3.80 16.10 -11.88
CA SER A 113 -4.34 17.00 -12.91
C SER A 113 -3.73 18.40 -12.75
N PRO A 114 -2.65 18.73 -13.49
CA PRO A 114 -2.00 20.04 -13.40
C PRO A 114 -2.81 21.14 -14.09
N ASN A 115 -3.70 20.77 -15.01
CA ASN A 115 -4.45 21.70 -15.86
C ASN A 115 -5.85 22.03 -15.35
N GLY A 116 -6.17 21.71 -14.09
CA GLY A 116 -7.43 22.05 -13.44
C GLY A 116 -8.15 20.86 -12.83
N LYS A 117 -9.47 20.98 -12.64
CA LYS A 117 -10.27 19.90 -12.06
C LYS A 117 -10.34 18.73 -13.06
N PRO A 118 -10.01 17.49 -12.65
CA PRO A 118 -10.09 16.35 -13.54
C PRO A 118 -11.54 16.07 -13.95
N ALA A 119 -11.74 15.80 -15.23
CA ALA A 119 -13.01 15.32 -15.78
C ALA A 119 -13.03 13.79 -15.65
N GLY A 120 -13.80 13.28 -14.70
CA GLY A 120 -13.90 11.83 -14.50
C GLY A 120 -15.06 11.18 -15.23
N PHE A 121 -15.43 10.00 -14.76
CA PHE A 121 -16.35 9.08 -15.44
C PHE A 121 -17.55 8.76 -14.54
N ASP A 122 -18.76 8.69 -15.12
CA ASP A 122 -20.01 8.36 -14.42
C ASP A 122 -20.31 9.30 -13.23
N ASP A 123 -20.78 8.80 -12.09
CA ASP A 123 -20.92 9.53 -10.81
C ASP A 123 -19.55 9.86 -10.20
N PHE A 124 -18.81 10.74 -10.87
CA PHE A 124 -17.49 11.17 -10.45
C PHE A 124 -17.54 12.40 -9.55
N SER A 125 -16.99 12.27 -8.36
CA SER A 125 -16.69 13.39 -7.47
C SER A 125 -15.19 13.48 -7.24
N SER A 126 -14.66 14.71 -7.24
CA SER A 126 -13.26 14.98 -6.92
C SER A 126 -13.13 16.10 -5.90
N THR A 127 -12.24 15.90 -4.95
CA THR A 127 -11.86 16.84 -3.90
C THR A 127 -10.39 17.20 -4.08
N HIS A 128 -10.08 18.49 -4.12
CA HIS A 128 -8.70 18.96 -4.21
C HIS A 128 -7.97 18.66 -2.90
N ILE A 129 -6.77 18.09 -3.00
CA ILE A 129 -5.95 17.70 -1.83
C ILE A 129 -4.58 18.38 -1.81
N GLY A 130 -4.39 19.41 -2.64
CA GLY A 130 -3.17 20.21 -2.69
C GLY A 130 -2.36 20.04 -3.98
N GLY A 131 -1.73 21.12 -4.45
CA GLY A 131 -0.95 21.11 -5.69
C GLY A 131 -1.79 20.67 -6.91
N PRO A 132 -1.25 19.87 -7.83
CA PRO A 132 -1.99 19.31 -8.96
C PRO A 132 -2.83 18.07 -8.58
N TRP A 133 -3.04 17.76 -7.30
CA TRP A 133 -3.65 16.50 -6.87
C TRP A 133 -5.09 16.63 -6.41
N TYR A 134 -5.87 15.62 -6.77
CA TYR A 134 -7.27 15.46 -6.37
C TYR A 134 -7.50 14.03 -5.87
N LYS A 135 -8.25 13.89 -4.79
CA LYS A 135 -8.84 12.59 -4.42
C LYS A 135 -10.18 12.46 -5.14
N PHE A 136 -10.44 11.32 -5.76
CA PHE A 136 -11.70 11.10 -6.44
C PHE A 136 -12.43 9.85 -5.94
N THR A 137 -13.72 9.84 -6.21
CA THR A 137 -14.60 8.69 -6.03
C THR A 137 -15.49 8.60 -7.25
N ALA A 138 -15.57 7.42 -7.85
CA ALA A 138 -16.42 7.13 -8.99
C ALA A 138 -17.30 5.93 -8.65
N VAL A 139 -18.59 6.03 -8.90
CA VAL A 139 -19.52 4.90 -8.74
C VAL A 139 -19.92 4.42 -10.12
N TRP A 140 -19.70 3.14 -10.41
CA TRP A 140 -20.13 2.50 -11.64
C TRP A 140 -21.58 2.05 -11.50
N ARG A 141 -22.49 2.66 -12.26
CA ARG A 141 -23.88 2.19 -12.38
C ARG A 141 -23.97 1.24 -13.58
N THR A 142 -23.96 -0.06 -13.32
CA THR A 142 -24.24 -1.08 -14.34
C THR A 142 -25.71 -1.09 -14.76
#